data_AF-A0A537KE91-F1
#
_entry.id   AF-A0A537KE91-F1
#
_cell.length_a   1.000
_cell.length_b   1.000
_cell.length_c   1.000
_cell.angle_alpha   90.00
_cell.angle_beta   90.00
_cell.angle_gamma   90.00
#
_symmetry.space_group_name_H-M   'P 1'
#
loop_
_entity.id
_entity.type
_entity.pdbx_description
1 polymer ?
#
loop_
_entity_poly.entity_id
_entity_poly.type
_entity_poly.pdbx_seq_one_letter_code
_entity_poly.pdbx_strand_id
1 'polypeptide(L)'
;DNEGKLIDDVPIRRLVLNEPAKKVEDIMDGFYVKLNLNDSKETAVDVFKQYDRAALPVTNDHNVLLGVITVDDVLDVEEERNTKEMQRFGGVESLDYPYMKTSFFQLIRKRAGWLVFLFLGEMFTATAMGYFDSEISKAVVLALFVPLIISSGGNSGSQAATLIIRAMALKELSFHDWWYVMRREILSGLTLGVILGTIGFIRITTWQEFHWYDYGAHWLLLAITIFFSLIGIVMWGTLSGSMIPIILKRLKIDPATSSAPFVATLVDVTGLVIYFSIAAIVLKGTLL
;
A
#
# COMPACT_ATOMS: atom_id res chain seq x y z
N ASP A 1 39.24 7.68 24.99
CA ASP A 1 40.64 7.93 25.37
C ASP A 1 40.69 9.25 26.14
N ASN A 2 41.87 9.84 26.36
CA ASN A 2 42.01 11.14 27.04
C ASN A 2 41.39 12.31 26.23
N GLU A 3 41.10 12.10 24.94
CA GLU A 3 40.44 13.08 24.05
C GLU A 3 38.93 12.83 23.93
N GLY A 4 38.38 11.87 24.69
CA GLY A 4 36.96 11.49 24.66
C GLY A 4 36.57 10.64 23.45
N LYS A 5 37.53 10.14 22.66
CA LYS A 5 37.24 9.25 21.52
C LYS A 5 36.79 7.88 22.02
N LEU A 6 35.75 7.35 21.38
CA LEU A 6 35.26 6.01 21.64
C LEU A 6 36.34 4.98 21.28
N ILE A 7 36.70 4.12 22.23
CA ILE A 7 37.70 3.07 22.04
C ILE A 7 37.01 1.74 21.74
N ASP A 8 36.03 1.34 22.56
CA ASP A 8 35.27 0.09 22.42
C ASP A 8 33.97 0.11 23.24
N ASP A 9 33.07 -0.86 23.01
CA ASP A 9 31.90 -1.14 23.84
C ASP A 9 32.06 -2.46 24.62
N VAL A 10 31.69 -2.47 25.91
CA VAL A 10 31.84 -3.68 26.75
C VAL A 10 30.47 -4.08 27.31
N PRO A 11 29.91 -5.22 26.87
CA PRO A 11 28.68 -5.74 27.44
C PRO A 11 28.84 -6.04 28.95
N ILE A 12 27.86 -5.67 29.77
CA ILE A 12 27.87 -5.93 31.22
C ILE A 12 28.13 -7.41 31.54
N ARG A 13 27.58 -8.32 30.73
CA ARG A 13 27.82 -9.77 30.86
C ARG A 13 29.32 -10.12 30.83
N ARG A 14 30.14 -9.44 30.01
CA ARG A 14 31.60 -9.67 30.01
C ARG A 14 32.25 -9.17 31.29
N LEU A 15 31.79 -8.05 31.85
CA LEU A 15 32.28 -7.55 33.13
C LEU A 15 31.96 -8.52 34.27
N VAL A 16 30.74 -9.08 34.29
CA VAL A 16 30.28 -9.99 35.36
C VAL A 16 30.93 -11.38 35.28
N LEU A 17 31.27 -11.86 34.07
CA LEU A 17 31.82 -13.21 33.86
C LEU A 17 33.36 -13.29 33.94
N ASN A 18 34.06 -12.16 34.09
CA ASN A 18 35.52 -12.13 34.27
C ASN A 18 35.89 -11.89 35.73
N GLU A 19 37.14 -12.20 36.07
CA GLU A 19 37.67 -11.95 37.42
C GLU A 19 37.72 -10.44 37.72
N PRO A 20 37.35 -9.99 38.93
CA PRO A 20 37.35 -8.57 39.29
C PRO A 20 38.70 -7.86 39.17
N ALA A 21 39.81 -8.61 39.23
CA ALA A 21 41.17 -8.08 39.13
C ALA A 21 41.65 -7.93 37.68
N LYS A 22 40.92 -8.49 36.70
CA LYS A 22 41.30 -8.43 35.29
C LYS A 22 41.06 -7.01 34.77
N LYS A 23 41.99 -6.49 33.97
CA LYS A 23 41.87 -5.12 33.45
C LYS A 23 40.83 -5.03 32.34
N VAL A 24 40.24 -3.85 32.17
CA VAL A 24 39.26 -3.57 31.10
C VAL A 24 39.88 -3.76 29.71
N GLU A 25 41.15 -3.40 29.53
CA GLU A 25 41.88 -3.61 28.27
C GLU A 25 41.94 -5.09 27.85
N ASP A 26 41.94 -6.02 28.81
CA ASP A 26 42.05 -7.47 28.56
C ASP A 26 40.68 -8.16 28.29
N ILE A 27 39.57 -7.43 28.44
CA ILE A 27 38.20 -7.93 28.21
C ILE A 27 37.52 -7.30 26.99
N MET A 28 38.12 -6.23 26.44
CA MET A 28 37.73 -5.61 25.18
C MET A 28 38.04 -6.55 24.01
N ASP A 29 37.21 -6.52 22.96
CA ASP A 29 37.43 -7.31 21.73
C ASP A 29 37.68 -6.43 20.50
N GLY A 30 37.62 -5.11 20.65
CA GLY A 30 37.86 -4.15 19.57
C GLY A 30 36.75 -4.11 18.53
N PHE A 31 35.62 -4.76 18.78
CA PHE A 31 34.47 -4.79 17.87
C PHE A 31 33.27 -4.05 18.49
N TYR A 32 33.16 -2.77 18.13
CA TYR A 32 32.02 -1.94 18.49
C TYR A 32 31.33 -1.39 17.25
N VAL A 33 30.01 -1.24 17.38
CA VAL A 33 29.16 -0.56 16.41
C VAL A 33 28.78 0.78 17.01
N LYS A 34 28.70 1.82 16.18
CA LYS A 34 28.36 3.18 16.61
C LYS A 34 27.40 3.82 15.63
N LEU A 35 26.69 4.83 16.11
CA LEU A 35 25.93 5.76 15.30
C LEU A 35 26.69 7.09 15.18
N ASN A 36 26.53 7.79 14.07
CA ASN A 36 26.95 9.17 13.92
C ASN A 36 25.80 10.12 14.32
N LEU A 37 26.14 11.27 14.89
CA LEU A 37 25.17 12.32 15.25
C LEU A 37 24.28 12.75 14.08
N ASN A 38 24.80 12.69 12.85
CA ASN A 38 24.11 13.08 11.64
C ASN A 38 23.30 11.93 11.00
N ASP A 39 23.33 10.73 11.56
CA ASP A 39 22.55 9.60 11.05
C ASP A 39 21.06 9.84 11.23
N SER A 40 20.26 9.36 10.28
CA SER A 40 18.81 9.46 10.38
C SER A 40 18.26 8.48 11.42
N LYS A 41 17.06 8.75 11.93
CA LYS A 41 16.36 7.83 12.83
C LYS A 41 16.16 6.45 12.20
N GLU A 42 15.90 6.39 10.90
CA GLU A 42 15.74 5.14 10.15
C GLU A 42 17.06 4.36 10.09
N THR A 43 18.18 5.06 9.92
CA THR A 43 19.51 4.46 9.94
C THR A 43 19.80 3.85 11.31
N ALA A 44 19.43 4.55 12.39
CA ALA A 44 19.55 4.00 13.75
C ALA A 44 18.75 2.69 13.89
N VAL A 45 17.48 2.67 13.48
CA VAL A 45 16.65 1.45 13.50
C VAL A 45 17.31 0.29 12.74
N ASP A 46 17.84 0.56 11.55
CA ASP A 46 18.49 -0.46 10.71
C ASP A 46 19.73 -1.05 11.40
N VAL A 47 20.57 -0.21 12.01
CA VAL A 47 21.78 -0.66 12.72
C VAL A 47 21.41 -1.48 13.96
N PHE A 48 20.41 -1.05 14.74
CA PHE A 48 19.93 -1.82 15.88
C PHE A 48 19.41 -3.21 15.48
N LYS A 49 18.63 -3.30 14.38
CA LYS A 49 18.12 -4.58 13.83
C LYS A 49 19.23 -5.47 13.26
N GLN A 50 20.29 -4.88 12.70
CA GLN A 50 21.38 -5.64 12.09
C GLN A 50 22.30 -6.28 13.13
N TYR A 51 22.54 -5.60 14.25
CA TYR A 51 23.57 -6.00 15.22
C TYR A 51 23.01 -6.48 16.57
N ASP A 52 21.68 -6.52 16.74
CA ASP A 52 21.00 -6.99 17.96
C ASP A 52 21.56 -6.37 19.25
N ARG A 53 21.87 -5.07 19.22
CA ARG A 53 22.45 -4.34 20.37
C ARG A 53 21.35 -3.74 21.24
N ALA A 54 21.54 -3.77 22.57
CA ALA A 54 20.63 -3.14 23.53
C ALA A 54 20.83 -1.61 23.62
N ALA A 55 22.03 -1.15 23.30
CA ALA A 55 22.40 0.25 23.28
C ALA A 55 23.54 0.46 22.27
N LEU A 56 23.57 1.62 21.63
CA LEU A 56 24.63 2.01 20.70
C LEU A 56 25.19 3.37 21.10
N PRO A 57 26.53 3.53 21.12
CA PRO A 57 27.15 4.81 21.32
C PRO A 57 26.93 5.73 20.11
N VAL A 58 26.68 7.01 20.39
CA VAL A 58 26.58 8.06 19.38
C VAL A 58 27.85 8.90 19.39
N THR A 59 28.44 9.07 18.21
CA THR A 59 29.69 9.79 18.02
C THR A 59 29.55 10.93 17.02
N ASN A 60 30.47 11.89 17.05
CA ASN A 60 30.61 12.86 15.97
C ASN A 60 31.60 12.37 14.89
N ASP A 61 31.83 13.21 13.88
CA ASP A 61 32.77 12.93 12.79
C ASP A 61 34.24 12.74 13.25
N HIS A 62 34.57 13.15 14.48
CA HIS A 62 35.89 13.00 15.09
C HIS A 62 35.98 11.77 16.03
N ASN A 63 34.98 10.87 16.01
CA ASN A 63 34.83 9.71 16.90
C ASN A 63 34.71 10.03 18.40
N VAL A 64 34.43 11.28 18.76
CA VAL A 64 34.19 11.66 20.16
C VAL A 64 32.83 11.10 20.59
N LEU A 65 32.80 10.40 21.72
CA LEU A 65 31.56 9.85 22.29
C LEU A 65 30.72 10.99 22.84
N LEU A 66 29.52 11.18 22.28
CA LEU A 66 28.59 12.22 22.68
C LEU A 66 27.45 11.71 23.56
N GLY A 67 27.08 10.45 23.40
CA GLY A 67 25.97 9.86 24.14
C GLY A 67 25.70 8.42 23.75
N VAL A 68 24.55 7.94 24.16
CA VAL A 68 24.08 6.58 23.90
C VAL A 68 22.61 6.66 23.49
N ILE A 69 22.21 5.81 22.54
CA ILE A 69 20.82 5.52 22.23
C ILE A 69 20.54 4.11 22.69
N THR A 70 19.34 3.85 23.23
CA THR A 70 18.92 2.54 23.69
C THR A 70 17.86 1.94 22.76
N VAL A 71 17.68 0.62 22.87
CA VAL A 71 16.74 -0.10 22.00
C VAL A 71 15.29 0.33 22.20
N ASP A 72 14.90 0.75 23.41
CA ASP A 72 13.55 1.26 23.71
C ASP A 72 13.25 2.56 22.93
N ASP A 73 14.18 3.51 22.84
CA ASP A 73 14.01 4.71 22.02
C ASP A 73 13.78 4.37 20.53
N VAL A 74 14.47 3.34 20.05
CA VAL A 74 14.38 2.88 18.66
C VAL A 74 13.06 2.16 18.38
N LEU A 75 12.55 1.40 19.36
CA LEU A 75 11.24 0.76 19.27
C LEU A 75 10.13 1.79 19.17
N ASP A 76 10.18 2.88 19.94
CA ASP A 76 9.21 3.98 19.88
C ASP A 76 9.20 4.65 18.50
N VAL A 77 10.40 4.88 17.93
CA VAL A 77 10.54 5.44 16.57
C VAL A 77 9.96 4.50 15.50
N GLU A 78 10.20 3.19 15.63
CA GLU A 78 9.65 2.20 14.69
C GLU A 78 8.11 2.14 14.77
N GLU A 79 7.54 2.21 15.97
CA GLU A 79 6.09 2.28 16.18
C GLU A 79 5.49 3.56 15.57
N GLU A 80 6.13 4.71 15.81
CA GLU A 80 5.72 5.98 15.22
C GLU A 80 5.74 5.92 13.68
N ARG A 81 6.80 5.34 13.10
CA ARG A 81 6.91 5.17 11.63
C ARG A 81 5.81 4.29 11.09
N ASN A 82 5.60 3.10 11.66
CA ASN A 82 4.55 2.17 11.26
C ASN A 82 3.16 2.81 11.34
N THR A 83 2.92 3.63 12.39
CA THR A 83 1.66 4.36 12.56
C THR A 83 1.46 5.41 11.45
N LYS A 84 2.49 6.20 11.13
CA LYS A 84 2.44 7.21 10.07
C LYS A 84 2.23 6.59 8.70
N GLU A 85 2.91 5.49 8.40
CA GLU A 85 2.72 4.74 7.15
C GLU A 85 1.28 4.23 7.02
N MET A 86 0.74 3.63 8.07
CA MET A 86 -0.65 3.15 8.10
C MET A 86 -1.66 4.28 7.88
N GLN A 87 -1.46 5.43 8.52
CA GLN A 87 -2.34 6.59 8.34
C GLN A 87 -2.28 7.17 6.91
N ARG A 88 -1.06 7.32 6.35
CA ARG A 88 -0.87 7.79 4.98
C ARG A 88 -1.51 6.85 3.97
N PHE A 89 -1.33 5.54 4.15
CA PHE A 89 -1.95 4.52 3.30
C PHE A 89 -3.49 4.57 3.36
N GLY A 90 -4.06 4.85 4.54
CA GLY A 90 -5.50 5.06 4.71
C GLY A 90 -6.05 6.37 4.12
N GLY A 91 -5.21 7.17 3.46
CA GLY A 91 -5.64 8.44 2.91
C GLY A 91 -5.82 9.50 4.00
N VAL A 92 -4.93 9.55 4.98
CA VAL A 92 -4.90 10.59 6.02
C VAL A 92 -3.49 11.15 6.15
N GLU A 93 -3.35 12.47 6.22
CA GLU A 93 -2.07 13.07 6.60
C GLU A 93 -1.73 12.66 8.04
N SER A 94 -0.48 12.24 8.27
CA SER A 94 -0.06 11.73 9.59
C SER A 94 -0.38 12.70 10.73
N LEU A 95 -0.94 12.16 11.81
CA LEU A 95 -1.23 12.90 13.03
C LEU A 95 0.05 13.18 13.81
N ASP A 96 0.15 14.38 14.36
CA ASP A 96 1.30 14.81 15.17
C ASP A 96 1.16 14.35 16.63
N TYR A 97 -0.05 14.00 17.07
CA TYR A 97 -0.37 13.53 18.41
C TYR A 97 -1.28 12.29 18.35
N PRO A 98 -1.38 11.51 19.44
CA PRO A 98 -2.38 10.46 19.55
C PRO A 98 -3.79 10.98 19.24
N TYR A 99 -4.64 10.12 18.68
CA TYR A 99 -5.99 10.48 18.23
C TYR A 99 -6.79 11.23 19.31
N MET A 100 -6.81 10.72 20.55
CA MET A 100 -7.56 11.33 21.67
C MET A 100 -7.06 12.72 22.09
N LYS A 101 -5.83 13.08 21.72
CA LYS A 101 -5.24 14.40 21.98
C LYS A 101 -5.31 15.34 20.78
N THR A 102 -5.69 14.83 19.62
CA THR A 102 -5.81 15.63 18.39
C THR A 102 -7.12 16.40 18.44
N SER A 103 -7.05 17.73 18.29
CA SER A 103 -8.26 18.56 18.29
C SER A 103 -9.13 18.30 17.04
N PHE A 104 -10.43 18.52 17.17
CA PHE A 104 -11.40 18.30 16.08
C PHE A 104 -11.00 19.00 14.77
N PHE A 105 -10.61 20.27 14.82
CA PHE A 105 -10.22 21.03 13.62
C PHE A 105 -8.89 20.58 13.01
N GLN A 106 -7.96 20.10 13.83
CA GLN A 106 -6.74 19.46 13.31
C GLN A 106 -7.07 18.16 12.57
N LEU A 107 -7.96 17.33 13.14
CA LEU A 107 -8.40 16.09 12.49
C LEU A 107 -9.06 16.36 11.13
N ILE A 108 -9.93 17.38 11.06
CA ILE A 108 -10.53 17.81 9.79
C ILE A 108 -9.43 18.22 8.81
N ARG A 109 -8.50 19.09 9.21
CA ARG A 109 -7.44 19.57 8.31
C ARG A 109 -6.60 18.42 7.74
N LYS A 110 -6.25 17.42 8.57
CA LYS A 110 -5.45 16.24 8.18
C LYS A 110 -6.18 15.28 7.23
N ARG A 111 -7.51 15.37 7.11
CA ARG A 111 -8.34 14.51 6.24
C ARG A 111 -8.92 15.26 5.04
N ALA A 112 -9.35 16.50 5.23
CA ALA A 112 -10.12 17.27 4.26
C ALA A 112 -9.35 17.50 2.96
N GLY A 113 -8.05 17.84 3.03
CA GLY A 113 -7.24 18.02 1.83
C GLY A 113 -7.24 16.77 0.94
N TRP A 114 -7.14 15.59 1.57
CA TRP A 114 -7.12 14.32 0.84
C TRP A 114 -8.50 13.87 0.38
N LEU A 115 -9.54 14.05 1.19
CA LEU A 115 -10.92 13.79 0.78
C LEU A 115 -11.34 14.68 -0.40
N VAL A 116 -10.98 15.97 -0.40
CA VAL A 116 -11.27 16.88 -1.50
C VAL A 116 -10.53 16.44 -2.76
N PHE A 117 -9.24 16.09 -2.66
CA PHE A 117 -8.48 15.59 -3.79
C PHE A 117 -9.10 14.32 -4.40
N LEU A 118 -9.45 13.35 -3.56
CA LEU A 118 -10.09 12.11 -4.00
C LEU A 118 -11.47 12.37 -4.62
N PHE A 119 -12.28 13.24 -4.01
CA PHE A 119 -13.59 13.61 -4.53
C PHE A 119 -13.51 14.27 -5.92
N LEU A 120 -12.52 15.16 -6.13
CA LEU A 120 -12.27 15.74 -7.46
C LEU A 120 -11.85 14.68 -8.48
N GLY A 121 -11.08 13.69 -8.07
CA GLY A 121 -10.77 12.52 -8.89
C GLY A 121 -12.02 11.69 -9.20
N GLU A 122 -12.86 11.47 -8.20
CA GLU A 122 -14.08 10.68 -8.33
C GLU A 122 -15.12 11.36 -9.23
N MET A 123 -15.12 12.70 -9.34
CA MET A 123 -15.94 13.42 -10.31
C MET A 123 -15.69 13.00 -11.78
N PHE A 124 -14.51 12.45 -12.09
CA PHE A 124 -14.27 11.90 -13.43
C PHE A 124 -15.12 10.66 -13.73
N THR A 125 -15.61 9.94 -12.72
CA THR A 125 -16.55 8.81 -12.91
C THR A 125 -17.86 9.30 -13.53
N ALA A 126 -18.39 10.43 -13.08
CA ALA A 126 -19.60 11.03 -13.65
C ALA A 126 -19.39 11.41 -15.12
N THR A 127 -18.19 11.92 -15.46
CA THR A 127 -17.83 12.23 -16.85
C THR A 127 -17.73 10.96 -17.70
N ALA A 128 -17.13 9.89 -17.16
CA ALA A 128 -17.04 8.60 -17.84
C ALA A 128 -18.42 7.97 -18.05
N MET A 129 -19.32 8.03 -17.06
CA MET A 129 -20.70 7.58 -17.22
C MET A 129 -21.44 8.39 -18.29
N GLY A 130 -21.29 9.71 -18.30
CA GLY A 130 -21.90 10.57 -19.31
C GLY A 130 -21.44 10.28 -20.74
N TYR A 131 -20.19 9.80 -20.92
CA TYR A 131 -19.70 9.37 -22.23
C TYR A 131 -20.43 8.11 -22.75
N PHE A 132 -20.82 7.21 -21.86
CA PHE A 132 -21.54 5.96 -22.20
C PHE A 132 -23.06 6.05 -21.98
N ASP A 133 -23.62 7.25 -21.88
CA ASP A 133 -25.04 7.48 -21.60
C ASP A 133 -25.96 6.84 -22.65
N SER A 134 -25.51 6.81 -23.91
CA SER A 134 -26.25 6.19 -25.01
C SER A 134 -26.37 4.67 -24.84
N GLU A 135 -25.31 4.03 -24.37
CA GLU A 135 -25.24 2.60 -24.10
C GLU A 135 -26.03 2.23 -22.85
N ILE A 136 -25.90 3.03 -21.79
CA ILE A 136 -26.68 2.88 -20.56
C ILE A 136 -28.18 2.99 -20.85
N SER A 137 -28.58 3.95 -21.69
CA SER A 137 -29.99 4.14 -22.07
C SER A 137 -30.58 2.95 -22.82
N LYS A 138 -29.78 2.29 -23.67
CA LYS A 138 -30.22 1.09 -24.41
C LYS A 138 -30.25 -0.16 -23.52
N ALA A 139 -29.35 -0.25 -22.55
CA ALA A 139 -29.22 -1.39 -21.65
C ALA A 139 -29.11 -0.95 -20.19
N VAL A 140 -30.22 -0.42 -19.64
CA VAL A 140 -30.29 0.10 -18.27
C VAL A 140 -29.87 -0.94 -17.22
N VAL A 141 -30.07 -2.23 -17.52
CA VAL A 141 -29.64 -3.35 -16.68
C VAL A 141 -28.13 -3.36 -16.41
N LEU A 142 -27.30 -2.79 -17.31
CA LEU A 142 -25.85 -2.66 -17.11
C LEU A 142 -25.52 -1.76 -15.91
N ALA A 143 -26.34 -0.74 -15.64
CA ALA A 143 -26.12 0.19 -14.53
C ALA A 143 -26.24 -0.51 -13.17
N LEU A 144 -27.03 -1.59 -13.07
CA LEU A 144 -27.19 -2.38 -11.83
C LEU A 144 -25.88 -3.04 -11.38
N PHE A 145 -24.97 -3.31 -12.32
CA PHE A 145 -23.71 -3.97 -12.03
C PHE A 145 -22.53 -3.01 -11.86
N VAL A 146 -22.72 -1.71 -12.12
CA VAL A 146 -21.66 -0.70 -11.98
C VAL A 146 -21.03 -0.73 -10.57
N PRO A 147 -21.80 -0.74 -9.45
CA PRO A 147 -21.18 -0.78 -8.12
C PRO A 147 -20.36 -2.06 -7.87
N LEU A 148 -20.84 -3.20 -8.36
CA LEU A 148 -20.15 -4.48 -8.24
C LEU A 148 -18.81 -4.45 -8.97
N ILE A 149 -18.82 -3.93 -10.19
CA ILE A 149 -17.67 -3.88 -11.08
C ILE A 149 -16.59 -2.94 -10.52
N ILE A 150 -16.98 -1.71 -10.21
CA ILE A 150 -16.09 -0.67 -9.66
C ILE A 150 -15.47 -1.17 -8.34
N SER A 151 -16.29 -1.66 -7.42
CA SER A 151 -15.82 -2.14 -6.11
C SER A 151 -14.86 -3.31 -6.25
N SER A 152 -15.10 -4.25 -7.18
CA SER A 152 -14.20 -5.39 -7.39
C SER A 152 -12.81 -4.96 -7.83
N GLY A 153 -12.72 -3.99 -8.75
CA GLY A 153 -11.44 -3.42 -9.18
C GLY A 153 -10.74 -2.67 -8.05
N GLY A 154 -11.44 -1.76 -7.36
CA GLY A 154 -10.87 -0.95 -6.29
C GLY A 154 -10.38 -1.78 -5.09
N ASN A 155 -11.12 -2.83 -4.73
CA ASN A 155 -10.71 -3.79 -3.69
C ASN A 155 -9.45 -4.56 -4.10
N SER A 156 -9.39 -5.06 -5.34
CA SER A 156 -8.22 -5.77 -5.85
C SER A 156 -6.99 -4.87 -5.87
N GLY A 157 -7.15 -3.62 -6.33
CA GLY A 157 -6.06 -2.64 -6.35
C GLY A 157 -5.58 -2.26 -4.95
N SER A 158 -6.51 -2.06 -4.00
CA SER A 158 -6.15 -1.76 -2.61
C SER A 158 -5.38 -2.91 -1.95
N GLN A 159 -5.76 -4.16 -2.22
CA GLN A 159 -5.04 -5.35 -1.74
C GLN A 159 -3.64 -5.44 -2.33
N ALA A 160 -3.50 -5.27 -3.65
CA ALA A 160 -2.20 -5.27 -4.31
C ALA A 160 -1.29 -4.15 -3.80
N ALA A 161 -1.83 -2.92 -3.65
CA ALA A 161 -1.09 -1.78 -3.10
C ALA A 161 -0.61 -2.04 -1.67
N THR A 162 -1.45 -2.62 -0.82
CA THR A 162 -1.09 -2.98 0.57
C THR A 162 0.13 -3.89 0.59
N LEU A 163 0.11 -4.97 -0.20
CA LEU A 163 1.19 -5.95 -0.25
C LEU A 163 2.50 -5.34 -0.75
N ILE A 164 2.44 -4.53 -1.81
CA ILE A 164 3.64 -3.93 -2.42
C ILE A 164 4.22 -2.84 -1.54
N ILE A 165 3.40 -1.96 -0.95
CA ILE A 165 3.88 -0.92 -0.02
C ILE A 165 4.53 -1.57 1.19
N ARG A 166 3.93 -2.63 1.74
CA ARG A 166 4.53 -3.34 2.88
C ARG A 166 5.85 -4.01 2.53
N ALA A 167 5.92 -4.72 1.39
CA ALA A 167 7.17 -5.35 0.94
C ALA A 167 8.29 -4.31 0.71
N MET A 168 7.97 -3.13 0.19
CA MET A 168 8.93 -2.03 0.05
C MET A 168 9.35 -1.43 1.39
N ALA A 169 8.43 -1.25 2.34
CA ALA A 169 8.74 -0.75 3.69
C ALA A 169 9.66 -1.71 4.46
N LEU A 170 9.48 -3.02 4.24
CA LEU A 170 10.34 -4.08 4.79
C LEU A 170 11.65 -4.27 4.01
N LYS A 171 11.90 -3.49 2.94
CA LYS A 171 13.05 -3.62 2.03
C LYS A 171 13.18 -5.00 1.36
N GLU A 172 12.09 -5.77 1.31
CA GLU A 172 12.00 -7.03 0.57
C GLU A 172 11.91 -6.79 -0.95
N LEU A 173 11.47 -5.59 -1.34
CA LEU A 173 11.25 -5.20 -2.72
C LEU A 173 11.86 -3.84 -3.05
N SER A 174 12.60 -3.77 -4.16
CA SER A 174 13.13 -2.53 -4.73
C SER A 174 12.35 -2.15 -5.99
N PHE A 175 12.49 -0.89 -6.41
CA PHE A 175 11.88 -0.43 -7.67
C PHE A 175 12.46 -1.13 -8.92
N HIS A 176 13.64 -1.76 -8.79
CA HIS A 176 14.24 -2.56 -9.86
C HIS A 176 13.48 -3.88 -10.11
N ASP A 177 12.74 -4.37 -9.12
CA ASP A 177 12.00 -5.64 -9.19
C ASP A 177 10.63 -5.51 -9.87
N TRP A 178 10.31 -4.34 -10.42
CA TRP A 178 9.00 -4.02 -11.01
C TRP A 178 8.53 -5.05 -12.04
N TRP A 179 9.44 -5.57 -12.88
CA TRP A 179 9.11 -6.56 -13.90
C TRP A 179 8.70 -7.90 -13.29
N TYR A 180 9.38 -8.32 -12.22
CA TYR A 180 9.03 -9.52 -11.47
C TYR A 180 7.64 -9.39 -10.85
N VAL A 181 7.36 -8.25 -10.20
CA VAL A 181 6.05 -7.95 -9.61
C VAL A 181 4.96 -7.98 -10.68
N MET A 182 5.15 -7.24 -11.78
CA MET A 182 4.13 -7.11 -12.82
C MET A 182 3.72 -8.47 -13.39
N ARG A 183 4.67 -9.37 -13.67
CA ARG A 183 4.35 -10.72 -14.18
C ARG A 183 3.55 -11.55 -13.18
N ARG A 184 3.89 -11.46 -11.89
CA ARG A 184 3.18 -12.18 -10.83
C ARG A 184 1.76 -11.64 -10.67
N GLU A 185 1.61 -10.33 -10.72
CA GLU A 185 0.32 -9.65 -10.55
C GLU A 185 -0.60 -9.78 -11.78
N ILE A 186 -0.06 -9.92 -12.99
CA ILE A 186 -0.87 -10.30 -14.18
C ILE A 186 -1.52 -11.67 -13.96
N LEU A 187 -0.74 -12.67 -13.51
CA LEU A 187 -1.26 -14.02 -13.28
C LEU A 187 -2.27 -14.05 -12.13
N SER A 188 -1.97 -13.35 -11.04
CA SER A 188 -2.87 -13.18 -9.89
C SER A 188 -4.18 -12.49 -10.32
N GLY A 189 -4.10 -11.35 -10.99
CA GLY A 189 -5.24 -10.57 -11.44
C GLY A 189 -6.13 -11.32 -12.44
N LEU A 190 -5.54 -12.04 -13.39
CA LEU A 190 -6.28 -12.90 -14.31
C LEU A 190 -7.02 -14.01 -13.55
N THR A 191 -6.34 -14.68 -12.63
CA THR A 191 -6.91 -15.80 -11.86
C THR A 191 -8.07 -15.34 -10.98
N LEU A 192 -7.86 -14.26 -10.20
CA LEU A 192 -8.88 -13.67 -9.35
C LEU A 192 -10.05 -13.11 -10.18
N GLY A 193 -9.75 -12.50 -11.32
CA GLY A 193 -10.74 -12.01 -12.27
C GLY A 193 -11.63 -13.12 -12.82
N VAL A 194 -11.06 -14.28 -13.17
CA VAL A 194 -11.83 -15.45 -13.62
C VAL A 194 -12.70 -15.99 -12.49
N ILE A 195 -12.18 -16.07 -11.26
CA ILE A 195 -12.96 -16.53 -10.09
C ILE A 195 -14.17 -15.62 -9.87
N LEU A 196 -13.96 -14.31 -9.77
CA LEU A 196 -15.03 -13.34 -9.53
C LEU A 196 -15.99 -13.25 -10.72
N GLY A 197 -15.46 -13.27 -11.95
CA GLY A 197 -16.22 -13.31 -13.19
C GLY A 197 -17.16 -14.51 -13.23
N THR A 198 -16.66 -15.70 -12.88
CA THR A 198 -17.46 -16.94 -12.84
C THR A 198 -18.58 -16.83 -11.81
N ILE A 199 -18.31 -16.28 -10.63
CA ILE A 199 -19.33 -16.05 -9.60
C ILE A 199 -20.41 -15.08 -10.11
N GLY A 200 -20.00 -13.99 -10.76
CA GLY A 200 -20.93 -13.03 -11.37
C GLY A 200 -21.81 -13.66 -12.46
N PHE A 201 -21.22 -14.46 -13.34
CA PHE A 201 -21.93 -15.20 -14.38
C PHE A 201 -22.95 -16.18 -13.81
N ILE A 202 -22.53 -17.00 -12.83
CA ILE A 202 -23.41 -17.95 -12.15
C ILE A 202 -24.57 -17.21 -11.50
N ARG A 203 -24.30 -16.11 -10.78
CA ARG A 203 -25.33 -15.33 -10.11
C ARG A 203 -26.40 -14.83 -11.10
N ILE A 204 -26.00 -14.31 -12.25
CA ILE A 204 -26.96 -13.82 -13.26
C ILE A 204 -27.79 -14.97 -13.82
N THR A 205 -27.13 -16.07 -14.18
CA THR A 205 -27.77 -17.29 -14.71
C THR A 205 -28.79 -17.86 -13.72
N THR A 206 -28.39 -18.03 -12.46
CA THR A 206 -29.25 -18.53 -11.38
C THR A 206 -30.45 -17.61 -11.17
N TRP A 207 -30.28 -16.29 -11.12
CA TRP A 207 -31.41 -15.38 -10.91
C TRP A 207 -32.43 -15.41 -12.06
N GLN A 208 -31.95 -15.57 -13.29
CA GLN A 208 -32.82 -15.70 -14.46
C GLN A 208 -33.60 -17.02 -14.44
N GLU A 209 -32.90 -18.15 -14.25
CA GLU A 209 -33.47 -19.50 -14.32
C GLU A 209 -34.44 -19.78 -13.16
N PHE A 210 -34.17 -19.25 -11.96
CA PHE A 210 -35.09 -19.34 -10.83
C PHE A 210 -36.19 -18.26 -10.85
N HIS A 211 -36.26 -17.43 -11.90
CA HIS A 211 -37.23 -16.34 -12.06
C HIS A 211 -37.25 -15.35 -10.88
N TRP A 212 -36.12 -15.16 -10.20
CA TRP A 212 -35.98 -14.18 -9.13
C TRP A 212 -35.83 -12.75 -9.66
N TYR A 213 -35.26 -12.61 -10.86
CA TYR A 213 -35.18 -11.34 -11.58
C TYR A 213 -35.04 -11.60 -13.07
N ASP A 214 -35.76 -10.85 -13.90
CA ASP A 214 -35.67 -10.95 -15.35
C ASP A 214 -34.69 -9.91 -15.90
N TYR A 215 -33.54 -10.37 -16.41
CA TYR A 215 -32.53 -9.54 -17.08
C TYR A 215 -32.82 -9.33 -18.57
N GLY A 216 -33.96 -9.84 -19.07
CA GLY A 216 -34.43 -9.68 -20.44
C GLY A 216 -33.91 -10.77 -21.39
N ALA A 217 -34.33 -10.67 -22.67
CA ALA A 217 -34.08 -11.71 -23.68
C ALA A 217 -32.59 -12.01 -23.95
N HIS A 218 -31.70 -11.06 -23.65
CA HIS A 218 -30.26 -11.15 -23.89
C HIS A 218 -29.45 -11.31 -22.59
N TRP A 219 -30.06 -11.85 -21.52
CA TRP A 219 -29.42 -12.05 -20.23
C TRP A 219 -28.09 -12.84 -20.29
N LEU A 220 -27.96 -13.77 -21.24
CA LEU A 220 -26.73 -14.55 -21.39
C LEU A 220 -25.56 -13.68 -21.87
N LEU A 221 -25.82 -12.75 -22.80
CA LEU A 221 -24.81 -11.79 -23.27
C LEU A 221 -24.43 -10.81 -22.15
N LEU A 222 -25.39 -10.43 -21.32
CA LEU A 222 -25.12 -9.65 -20.10
C LEU A 222 -24.21 -10.43 -19.14
N ALA A 223 -24.50 -11.71 -18.87
CA ALA A 223 -23.67 -12.55 -18.00
C ALA A 223 -22.23 -12.68 -18.52
N ILE A 224 -22.06 -12.87 -19.84
CA ILE A 224 -20.75 -12.90 -20.52
C ILE A 224 -20.04 -11.55 -20.40
N THR A 225 -20.77 -10.44 -20.59
CA THR A 225 -20.23 -9.09 -20.43
C THR A 225 -19.67 -8.90 -19.02
N ILE A 226 -20.42 -9.28 -17.99
CA ILE A 226 -20.00 -9.18 -16.59
C ILE A 226 -18.79 -10.08 -16.29
N PHE A 227 -18.77 -11.30 -16.83
CA PHE A 227 -17.64 -12.21 -16.70
C PHE A 227 -16.33 -11.59 -17.22
N PHE A 228 -16.32 -11.13 -18.47
CA PHE A 228 -15.11 -10.54 -19.07
C PHE A 228 -14.75 -9.19 -18.47
N SER A 229 -15.74 -8.40 -18.06
CA SER A 229 -15.50 -7.11 -17.39
C SER A 229 -14.83 -7.28 -16.04
N LEU A 230 -15.26 -8.27 -15.25
CA LEU A 230 -14.60 -8.59 -13.98
C LEU A 230 -13.16 -9.06 -14.19
N ILE A 231 -12.87 -9.85 -15.23
CA ILE A 231 -11.49 -10.19 -15.57
C ILE A 231 -10.66 -8.94 -15.86
N GLY A 232 -11.14 -8.07 -16.76
CA GLY A 232 -10.42 -6.86 -17.15
C GLY A 232 -10.17 -5.91 -15.97
N ILE A 233 -11.17 -5.72 -15.12
CA ILE A 233 -11.15 -4.69 -14.07
C ILE A 233 -10.40 -5.17 -12.83
N VAL A 234 -10.50 -6.45 -12.48
CA VAL A 234 -9.67 -7.05 -11.42
C VAL A 234 -8.20 -7.06 -11.85
N MET A 235 -7.92 -7.47 -13.09
CA MET A 235 -6.55 -7.41 -13.63
C MET A 235 -5.99 -6.00 -13.62
N TRP A 236 -6.77 -5.01 -14.09
CA TRP A 236 -6.36 -3.62 -14.07
C TRP A 236 -6.17 -3.11 -12.65
N GLY A 237 -7.10 -3.38 -11.75
CA GLY A 237 -7.01 -3.02 -10.33
C GLY A 237 -5.72 -3.52 -9.70
N THR A 238 -5.44 -4.82 -9.82
CA THR A 238 -4.22 -5.44 -9.29
C THR A 238 -2.94 -4.83 -9.89
N LEU A 239 -2.92 -4.56 -11.20
CA LEU A 239 -1.78 -3.94 -11.88
C LEU A 239 -1.58 -2.49 -11.42
N SER A 240 -2.64 -1.67 -11.40
CA SER A 240 -2.56 -0.29 -10.91
C SER A 240 -2.11 -0.24 -9.46
N GLY A 241 -2.71 -1.06 -8.60
CA GLY A 241 -2.37 -1.11 -7.17
C GLY A 241 -0.93 -1.54 -6.90
N SER A 242 -0.39 -2.48 -7.68
CA SER A 242 1.00 -2.92 -7.53
C SER A 242 2.03 -1.99 -8.18
N MET A 243 1.71 -1.39 -9.33
CA MET A 243 2.67 -0.60 -10.10
C MET A 243 2.77 0.85 -9.64
N ILE A 244 1.67 1.48 -9.21
CA ILE A 244 1.67 2.89 -8.78
C ILE A 244 2.69 3.13 -7.65
N PRO A 245 2.73 2.35 -6.55
CA PRO A 245 3.70 2.55 -5.48
C PRO A 245 5.16 2.46 -5.96
N ILE A 246 5.45 1.55 -6.89
CA ILE A 246 6.78 1.35 -7.48
C ILE A 246 7.17 2.55 -8.36
N ILE A 247 6.23 3.05 -9.16
CA ILE A 247 6.43 4.25 -9.99
C ILE A 247 6.71 5.47 -9.10
N LEU A 248 5.93 5.67 -8.04
CA LEU A 248 6.16 6.76 -7.09
C LEU A 248 7.55 6.65 -6.44
N LYS A 249 7.97 5.45 -6.02
CA LYS A 249 9.32 5.23 -5.47
C LYS A 249 10.41 5.64 -6.46
N ARG A 250 10.26 5.28 -7.75
CA ARG A 250 11.19 5.64 -8.81
C ARG A 250 11.27 7.16 -9.01
N LEU A 251 10.15 7.87 -8.84
CA LEU A 251 10.08 9.33 -8.89
C LEU A 251 10.54 10.01 -7.58
N LYS A 252 11.06 9.24 -6.61
CA LYS A 252 11.46 9.70 -5.27
C LYS A 252 10.30 10.30 -4.46
N ILE A 253 9.08 9.91 -4.79
CA ILE A 253 7.87 10.21 -4.01
C ILE A 253 7.66 9.05 -3.02
N ASP A 254 7.22 9.38 -1.80
CA ASP A 254 6.92 8.37 -0.78
C ASP A 254 5.80 7.43 -1.28
N PRO A 255 6.04 6.12 -1.43
CA PRO A 255 5.03 5.18 -1.92
C PRO A 255 3.78 5.08 -1.04
N ALA A 256 3.89 5.40 0.25
CA ALA A 256 2.73 5.44 1.15
C ALA A 256 1.71 6.53 0.74
N THR A 257 2.09 7.46 -0.13
CA THR A 257 1.17 8.43 -0.75
C THR A 257 0.23 7.80 -1.78
N SER A 258 0.55 6.61 -2.32
CA SER A 258 -0.39 5.77 -3.07
C SER A 258 -1.40 5.12 -2.13
N SER A 259 -2.20 5.95 -1.49
CA SER A 259 -3.21 5.52 -0.53
C SER A 259 -4.18 4.52 -1.18
N ALA A 260 -4.70 3.57 -0.41
CA ALA A 260 -5.73 2.65 -0.91
C ALA A 260 -6.93 3.40 -1.55
N PRO A 261 -7.45 4.49 -0.95
CA PRO A 261 -8.49 5.30 -1.59
C PRO A 261 -8.08 5.90 -2.94
N PHE A 262 -6.84 6.37 -3.10
CA PHE A 262 -6.37 6.92 -4.38
C PHE A 262 -6.36 5.86 -5.50
N VAL A 263 -5.87 4.66 -5.18
CA VAL A 263 -5.89 3.53 -6.13
C VAL A 263 -7.32 3.16 -6.47
N ALA A 264 -8.22 3.10 -5.48
CA ALA A 264 -9.64 2.83 -5.72
C ALA A 264 -10.26 3.85 -6.68
N THR A 265 -10.12 5.16 -6.41
CA THR A 265 -10.68 6.22 -7.28
C THR A 265 -10.17 6.13 -8.72
N LEU A 266 -8.88 5.83 -8.93
CA LEU A 266 -8.32 5.65 -10.27
C LEU A 266 -8.95 4.45 -10.98
N VAL A 267 -9.09 3.33 -10.25
CA VAL A 267 -9.71 2.10 -10.77
C VAL A 267 -11.21 2.28 -10.99
N ASP A 268 -11.89 3.16 -10.26
CA ASP A 268 -13.31 3.44 -10.47
C ASP A 268 -13.54 4.08 -11.84
N VAL A 269 -12.78 5.14 -12.15
CA VAL A 269 -12.88 5.87 -13.42
C VAL A 269 -12.51 4.95 -14.60
N THR A 270 -11.36 4.29 -14.49
CA THR A 270 -10.86 3.42 -15.57
C THR A 270 -11.66 2.13 -15.69
N GLY A 271 -12.20 1.62 -14.59
CA GLY A 271 -13.04 0.43 -14.53
C GLY A 271 -14.36 0.64 -15.25
N LEU A 272 -14.99 1.81 -15.12
CA LEU A 272 -16.15 2.18 -15.92
C LEU A 272 -15.86 2.14 -17.42
N VAL A 273 -14.71 2.69 -17.83
CA VAL A 273 -14.29 2.68 -19.23
C VAL A 273 -14.08 1.26 -19.73
N ILE A 274 -13.41 0.40 -18.95
CA ILE A 274 -13.21 -1.01 -19.31
C ILE A 274 -14.56 -1.74 -19.42
N TYR A 275 -15.45 -1.55 -18.43
CA TYR A 275 -16.75 -2.21 -18.38
C TYR A 275 -17.60 -1.87 -19.60
N PHE A 276 -17.81 -0.58 -19.85
CA PHE A 276 -18.66 -0.16 -20.95
C PHE A 276 -18.01 -0.41 -22.31
N SER A 277 -16.68 -0.41 -22.42
CA SER A 277 -16.00 -0.82 -23.65
C SER A 277 -16.23 -2.31 -23.95
N ILE A 278 -16.16 -3.18 -22.93
CA ILE A 278 -16.45 -4.61 -23.09
C ILE A 278 -17.93 -4.81 -23.42
N ALA A 279 -18.84 -4.11 -22.73
CA ALA A 279 -20.26 -4.13 -23.04
C ALA A 279 -20.53 -3.72 -24.49
N ALA A 280 -19.94 -2.61 -24.95
CA ALA A 280 -20.07 -2.12 -26.32
C ALA A 280 -19.57 -3.12 -27.37
N ILE A 281 -18.55 -3.94 -27.05
CA ILE A 281 -18.05 -4.98 -27.95
C ILE A 281 -18.98 -6.20 -27.95
N VAL A 282 -19.36 -6.69 -26.76
CA VAL A 282 -20.12 -7.94 -26.60
C VAL A 282 -21.59 -7.77 -27.00
N LEU A 283 -22.18 -6.61 -26.74
CA LEU A 283 -23.60 -6.34 -26.97
C LEU A 283 -23.88 -5.64 -28.30
N LYS A 284 -22.84 -5.36 -29.10
CA LYS A 284 -22.96 -4.68 -30.39
C LYS A 284 -23.95 -5.39 -31.30
N GLY A 285 -24.97 -4.66 -31.78
CA GLY A 285 -25.97 -5.19 -32.71
C GLY A 285 -27.04 -6.07 -32.06
N THR A 286 -27.10 -6.10 -30.71
CA THR A 286 -28.18 -6.75 -29.95
C THR A 286 -28.81 -5.76 -28.99
N LEU A 287 -28.18 -5.55 -27.82
CA LEU A 287 -28.59 -4.60 -26.78
C LEU A 287 -28.01 -3.19 -26.98
N LEU A 288 -26.87 -3.06 -27.69
CA LEU A 288 -26.16 -1.80 -27.93
C LEU A 288 -25.98 -1.51 -29.43
#